data_AF-A0A527I4J5-F1
#
_entry.id   AF-A0A527I4J5-F1
#
_cell.length_a   1.000
_cell.length_b   1.000
_cell.length_c   1.000
_cell.angle_alpha   90.00
_cell.angle_beta   90.00
_cell.angle_gamma   90.00
#
_symmetry.space_group_name_H-M   'P 1'
#
loop_
_entity.id
_entity.type
_entity.pdbx_description
1 polymer ?
#
loop_
_entity_poly.entity_id
_entity_poly.type
_entity_poly.pdbx_seq_one_letter_code
_entity_poly.pdbx_strand_id
1 'polypeptide(L)'
;MDFDDRPEFAKRLEQARIARGFATAKDAAKYFGWSYDTYAQHENGTRGIGRASEKYAKAYRVGEGWLLTGDGDGPGSAKSVAVMGYL
;
A
#
# COMPACT_ATOMS: atom_id res chain seq x y z
N MET A 1 9.57 4.91 -24.30
CA MET A 1 8.49 4.75 -23.32
C MET A 1 9.01 3.78 -22.29
N ASP A 2 9.09 4.19 -21.03
CA ASP A 2 9.50 3.31 -19.95
C ASP A 2 8.27 2.46 -19.60
N PHE A 3 8.32 1.17 -19.90
CA PHE A 3 7.22 0.24 -19.64
C PHE A 3 7.45 -0.39 -18.26
N ASP A 4 6.63 -0.01 -17.28
CA ASP A 4 6.65 -0.64 -15.97
C ASP A 4 5.85 -1.95 -16.03
N ASP A 5 6.56 -3.05 -16.24
CA ASP A 5 6.00 -4.40 -16.34
C ASP A 5 5.81 -5.07 -14.97
N ARG A 6 5.96 -4.33 -13.86
CA ARG A 6 5.68 -4.88 -12.53
C ARG A 6 4.20 -5.27 -12.42
N PRO A 7 3.88 -6.30 -11.61
CA PRO A 7 2.51 -6.61 -11.23
C PRO A 7 1.78 -5.39 -10.65
N GLU A 8 0.49 -5.28 -10.92
CA GLU A 8 -0.32 -4.13 -10.51
C GLU A 8 -0.35 -3.90 -9.00
N PHE A 9 -0.30 -4.97 -8.18
CA PHE A 9 -0.24 -4.84 -6.73
C PHE A 9 1.04 -4.13 -6.26
N ALA A 10 2.14 -4.29 -7.00
CA ALA A 10 3.45 -3.73 -6.65
C ALA A 10 3.45 -2.21 -6.91
N LYS A 11 2.87 -1.80 -8.05
CA LYS A 11 2.62 -0.39 -8.38
C LYS A 11 1.72 0.28 -7.34
N ARG A 12 0.63 -0.39 -6.94
CA ARG A 12 -0.28 0.11 -5.89
C ARG A 12 0.39 0.21 -4.52
N LEU A 13 1.30 -0.72 -4.19
CA LEU A 13 2.06 -0.65 -2.94
C LEU A 13 2.95 0.61 -2.91
N GLU A 14 3.64 0.90 -4.01
CA GLU A 14 4.42 2.14 -4.16
C GLU A 14 3.53 3.39 -4.07
N GLN A 15 2.38 3.40 -4.75
CA GLN A 15 1.41 4.51 -4.66
C GLN A 15 0.97 4.76 -3.22
N ALA A 16 0.65 3.69 -2.48
CA ALA A 16 0.26 3.79 -1.08
C ALA A 16 1.39 4.30 -0.18
N ARG A 17 2.63 3.86 -0.44
CA ARG A 17 3.83 4.35 0.26
C ARG A 17 4.04 5.86 0.07
N ILE A 18 3.98 6.31 -1.18
CA ILE A 18 4.18 7.72 -1.55
C ILE A 18 3.06 8.57 -0.95
N ALA A 19 1.81 8.15 -1.07
CA ALA A 19 0.67 8.85 -0.50
C ALA A 19 0.71 8.93 1.03
N ARG A 20 1.35 7.95 1.70
CA ARG A 20 1.59 7.98 3.14
C ARG A 20 2.72 8.94 3.55
N GLY A 21 3.50 9.43 2.59
CA GLY A 21 4.57 10.43 2.77
C GLY A 21 5.99 9.85 2.82
N PHE A 22 6.20 8.60 2.41
CA PHE A 22 7.54 8.01 2.39
C PHE A 22 8.16 8.11 1.00
N ALA A 23 9.27 8.86 0.88
CA ALA A 23 9.99 9.02 -0.38
C ALA A 23 10.62 7.71 -0.87
N THR A 24 11.12 6.88 0.05
CA THR A 24 11.79 5.61 -0.29
C THR A 24 11.20 4.40 0.43
N ALA A 25 11.35 3.22 -0.18
CA ALA A 25 10.99 1.94 0.43
C ALA A 25 11.77 1.67 1.73
N LYS A 26 13.02 2.14 1.80
CA LYS A 26 13.89 2.03 2.99
C LYS A 26 13.33 2.84 4.16
N ASP A 27 12.85 4.06 3.91
CA ASP A 27 12.26 4.90 4.96
C ASP A 27 10.98 4.28 5.52
N ALA A 28 10.12 3.76 4.64
CA ALA A 28 8.90 3.07 5.07
C ALA A 28 9.23 1.81 5.88
N ALA A 29 10.14 0.96 5.39
CA ALA A 29 10.55 -0.26 6.09
C ALA A 29 11.15 0.06 7.47
N LYS A 30 12.01 1.08 7.56
CA LYS A 30 12.57 1.54 8.84
C LYS A 30 11.49 2.06 9.79
N TYR A 31 10.58 2.90 9.30
CA TYR A 31 9.51 3.48 10.11
C TYR A 31 8.57 2.43 10.70
N PHE A 32 8.16 1.45 9.89
CA PHE A 32 7.24 0.41 10.33
C PHE A 32 7.93 -0.84 10.94
N GLY A 33 9.26 -0.85 11.02
CA GLY A 33 10.03 -1.97 11.55
C GLY A 33 9.95 -3.23 10.69
N TRP A 34 9.96 -3.09 9.36
CA TRP A 34 9.94 -4.22 8.42
C TRP A 34 11.34 -4.53 7.91
N SER A 35 11.56 -5.77 7.47
CA SER A 35 12.73 -6.10 6.64
C SER A 35 12.64 -5.32 5.33
N TYR A 36 13.67 -4.50 5.06
CA TYR A 36 13.78 -3.74 3.82
C TYR A 36 13.75 -4.66 2.60
N ASP A 37 14.55 -5.72 2.59
CA ASP A 37 14.64 -6.64 1.46
C ASP A 37 13.30 -7.31 1.16
N THR A 38 12.58 -7.74 2.22
CA THR A 38 11.26 -8.34 2.05
C THR A 38 10.26 -7.34 1.47
N TYR A 39 10.22 -6.12 2.01
CA TYR A 39 9.32 -5.07 1.55
C TYR A 39 9.63 -4.66 0.10
N ALA A 40 10.91 -4.42 -0.22
CA ALA A 40 11.36 -4.06 -1.55
C ALA A 40 11.03 -5.13 -2.59
N GLN A 41 11.15 -6.42 -2.26
CA GLN A 41 10.78 -7.50 -3.18
C GLN A 41 9.28 -7.55 -3.48
N HIS A 42 8.42 -7.09 -2.57
CA HIS A 42 6.98 -6.94 -2.84
C HIS A 42 6.69 -5.69 -3.66
N GLU A 43 7.32 -4.54 -3.37
CA GLU A 43 7.13 -3.28 -4.12
C GLU A 43 7.75 -3.33 -5.52
N ASN A 44 8.78 -4.14 -5.72
CA ASN A 44 9.37 -4.44 -7.03
C ASN A 44 8.61 -5.56 -7.77
N GLY A 45 7.68 -6.25 -7.11
CA GLY A 45 6.91 -7.34 -7.72
C GLY A 45 7.66 -8.66 -7.91
N THR A 46 8.90 -8.78 -7.40
CA THR A 46 9.70 -10.02 -7.44
C THR A 46 9.01 -11.16 -6.69
N ARG A 47 8.22 -10.84 -5.66
CA ARG A 47 7.44 -11.81 -4.87
C ARG A 47 6.00 -11.33 -4.69
N GLY A 48 5.07 -12.28 -4.65
CA GLY A 48 3.68 -12.01 -4.33
C GLY A 48 3.50 -11.48 -2.90
N ILE A 49 2.58 -10.54 -2.74
CA ILE A 49 2.29 -9.81 -1.49
C ILE A 49 1.33 -10.56 -0.53
N GLY A 50 0.72 -11.68 -0.92
CA GLY A 50 -0.50 -12.22 -0.28
C GLY A 50 -0.52 -12.33 1.25
N ARG A 51 0.54 -12.79 1.93
CA ARG A 51 0.56 -12.84 3.41
C ARG A 51 0.86 -11.49 4.07
N ALA A 52 1.39 -10.54 3.31
CA ALA A 52 1.80 -9.22 3.76
C ALA A 52 0.80 -8.11 3.37
N SER A 53 -0.21 -8.41 2.54
CA SER A 53 -1.16 -7.42 2.02
C SER A 53 -1.92 -6.72 3.13
N GLU A 54 -2.51 -7.45 4.06
CA GLU A 54 -3.24 -6.89 5.19
C GLU A 54 -2.34 -5.95 6.03
N LYS A 55 -1.10 -6.37 6.27
CA LYS A 55 -0.11 -5.60 7.03
C LYS A 55 0.20 -4.26 6.36
N TYR A 56 0.44 -4.26 5.05
CA TYR A 56 0.75 -3.03 4.31
C TYR A 56 -0.49 -2.15 4.14
N ALA A 57 -1.65 -2.74 3.87
CA ALA A 57 -2.91 -2.02 3.74
C ALA A 57 -3.23 -1.21 5.01
N LYS A 58 -3.12 -1.85 6.19
CA LYS A 58 -3.29 -1.18 7.49
C LYS A 58 -2.28 -0.04 7.70
N ALA A 59 -1.01 -0.27 7.40
CA ALA A 59 0.06 0.71 7.59
C ALA A 59 -0.12 1.96 6.70
N TYR A 60 -0.56 1.75 5.46
CA TYR A 60 -0.81 2.81 4.49
C TYR A 60 -2.23 3.36 4.49
N ARG A 61 -3.11 2.82 5.34
CA ARG A 61 -4.51 3.24 5.50
C ARG A 61 -5.31 3.11 4.20
N VAL A 62 -5.09 2.02 3.48
CA VAL A 62 -5.83 1.64 2.26
C VAL A 62 -6.57 0.32 2.50
N GLY A 63 -7.52 -0.01 1.62
CA GLY A 63 -8.18 -1.31 1.58
C GLY A 63 -7.22 -2.40 1.10
N GLU A 64 -7.30 -3.58 1.73
CA GLU A 64 -6.53 -4.74 1.27
C GLU A 64 -6.96 -5.20 -0.14
N GLY A 65 -8.27 -5.17 -0.41
CA GLY A 65 -8.82 -5.38 -1.76
C GLY A 65 -8.24 -4.39 -2.76
N TRP A 66 -8.15 -3.11 -2.38
CA TRP A 66 -7.61 -2.09 -3.27
C TRP A 66 -6.15 -2.39 -3.60
N LEU A 67 -5.37 -2.76 -2.58
CA LEU A 67 -3.96 -3.10 -2.76
C LEU A 67 -3.78 -4.32 -3.70
N LEU A 68 -4.58 -5.37 -3.53
CA LEU A 68 -4.46 -6.61 -4.29
C LEU A 68 -5.03 -6.50 -5.71
N THR A 69 -6.25 -5.98 -5.86
CA THR A 69 -7.03 -6.02 -7.10
C THR A 69 -7.38 -4.64 -7.66
N GLY A 70 -7.25 -3.59 -6.86
CA GLY A 70 -7.69 -2.23 -7.20
C GLY A 70 -9.10 -1.89 -6.72
N ASP A 71 -9.80 -2.83 -6.08
CA ASP A 71 -11.18 -2.64 -5.62
C ASP A 71 -11.27 -2.05 -4.20
N GLY A 72 -12.07 -1.00 -4.01
CA GLY A 72 -12.30 -0.38 -2.70
C GLY A 72 -11.43 0.84 -2.40
N ASP A 73 -11.13 1.08 -1.12
CA ASP A 73 -10.52 2.32 -0.64
C ASP A 73 -9.02 2.44 -0.99
N GLY A 74 -8.69 3.30 -1.94
CA GLY A 74 -7.31 3.68 -2.25
C GLY A 74 -6.79 4.83 -1.40
N PRO A 75 -5.54 5.25 -1.62
CA PRO A 75 -5.00 6.44 -0.99
C PRO A 75 -5.84 7.67 -1.32
N GLY A 76 -6.26 8.41 -0.29
CA GLY A 76 -7.11 9.58 -0.46
C GLY A 76 -8.61 9.29 -0.63
N SER A 77 -9.04 8.01 -0.63
CA SER A 77 -10.45 7.69 -0.42
C SER A 77 -10.84 8.20 0.95
N ALA A 78 -11.58 9.31 1.00
CA ALA A 78 -12.15 9.81 2.24
C ALA A 78 -13.06 8.70 2.76
N LYS A 79 -12.69 8.06 3.87
CA LYS A 79 -13.65 7.26 4.63
C LYS A 79 -14.77 8.22 5.00
N SER A 80 -15.87 8.16 4.27
CA SER A 80 -17.11 8.83 4.62
C SER A 80 -17.60 8.19 5.91
N VAL A 81 -17.01 8.59 7.04
CA VAL A 81 -17.57 8.30 8.34
C VAL A 81 -18.87 9.06 8.36
N ALA A 82 -19.98 8.33 8.19
CA ALA A 82 -21.30 8.87 8.48
C ALA A 82 -21.25 9.38 9.92
N VAL A 83 -21.18 10.69 10.08
CA VAL A 83 -21.44 11.36 11.37
C VAL A 83 -22.93 11.16 11.61
N MET A 84 -23.30 9.98 12.09
CA MET A 84 -24.60 9.71 12.68
C MET A 84 -24.64 10.55 13.96
N GLY A 85 -25.15 11.77 13.81
CA GLY A 85 -25.40 12.67 14.91
C GLY A 85 -26.28 11.98 15.94
N TYR A 86 -25.79 11.90 17.17
CA TYR A 86 -26.64 11.66 18.31
C TYR A 86 -27.36 12.97 18.61
N LEU A 87 -28.67 13.00 18.35
CA LEU A 87 -29.63 13.93 18.95
C LEU A 87 -30.31 13.23 20.13
#